data_AF-A0A8H7YDJ2-F1
#
_entry.id   AF-A0A8H7YDJ2-F1
#
_cell.length_a   1.000
_cell.length_b   1.000
_cell.length_c   1.000
_cell.angle_alpha   90.00
_cell.angle_beta   90.00
_cell.angle_gamma   90.00
#
_symmetry.space_group_name_H-M   'P 1'
#
loop_
_entity.id
_entity.type
_entity.pdbx_description
1 polymer ?
#
loop_
_entity_poly.entity_id
_entity_poly.type
_entity_poly.pdbx_seq_one_letter_code
_entity_poly.pdbx_strand_id
1 'polypeptide(L)'
;MVDIVPLSSYPSYVSLLPSIQTCNITNLPENYFLKYYLYHALSWPQLSFVAVVRPKHNSLKNEYPKVVGYVLAKMEEEPTDGIAHGHITSLSVMRTHRRLGIAERLMKMSQRAMAESHRAEYVSLHVRVSNNAALHLYRDTLGFEVEKIEAKYYADGEDAYAMRMNLRSLWIKEERGGGTSEGQKQSAMAGFAAVESNHGDEHADEGEAVGEMGKQPGEKEEKEKEKVFRVKVGRSLGVGDLVERNESVR
;
A
#
# COMPACT_ATOMS: atom_id res chain seq x y z
N MET A 1 -2.05 21.12 14.34
CA MET A 1 -1.43 20.75 13.05
C MET A 1 -1.84 19.32 12.75
N VAL A 2 -2.18 19.00 11.50
CA VAL A 2 -2.50 17.62 11.08
C VAL A 2 -1.28 17.03 10.40
N ASP A 3 -0.82 15.90 10.89
CA ASP A 3 0.30 15.14 10.33
C ASP A 3 -0.24 13.90 9.62
N ILE A 4 0.30 13.58 8.45
CA ILE A 4 -0.03 12.34 7.73
C ILE A 4 1.19 11.43 7.84
N VAL A 5 0.98 10.24 8.36
CA VAL A 5 2.03 9.26 8.65
C VAL A 5 1.65 7.89 8.08
N PRO A 6 2.62 7.10 7.59
CA PRO A 6 2.33 5.72 7.20
C PRO A 6 1.98 4.91 8.44
N LEU A 7 1.05 3.97 8.29
CA LEU A 7 0.61 3.11 9.39
C LEU A 7 1.78 2.29 9.98
N SER A 8 2.78 1.98 9.15
CA SER A 8 3.97 1.20 9.48
C SER A 8 5.19 2.01 9.96
N SER A 9 5.16 3.35 9.98
CA SER A 9 6.33 4.12 10.45
C SER A 9 6.65 3.85 11.91
N TYR A 10 7.92 3.89 12.30
CA TYR A 10 8.33 3.84 13.71
C TYR A 10 8.15 5.21 14.41
N PRO A 11 7.58 5.28 15.63
CA PRO A 11 6.91 4.21 16.35
C PRO A 11 5.60 3.79 15.66
N SER A 12 5.34 2.48 15.59
CA SER A 12 4.24 1.91 14.80
C SER A 12 2.87 2.46 15.18
N TYR A 13 2.16 3.00 14.18
CA TYR A 13 0.80 3.47 14.31
C TYR A 13 -0.24 2.35 14.17
N VAL A 14 0.19 1.09 14.11
CA VAL A 14 -0.70 -0.09 14.22
C VAL A 14 -1.49 -0.09 15.54
N SER A 15 -0.94 0.52 16.60
CA SER A 15 -1.68 0.76 17.85
C SER A 15 -2.92 1.64 17.67
N LEU A 16 -3.00 2.44 16.59
CA LEU A 16 -4.14 3.30 16.28
C LEU A 16 -5.27 2.61 15.50
N LEU A 17 -5.14 1.33 15.15
CA LEU A 17 -6.20 0.60 14.43
C LEU A 17 -7.59 0.73 15.07
N PRO A 18 -7.76 0.67 16.42
CA PRO A 18 -9.07 0.91 17.04
C PRO A 18 -9.61 2.33 16.79
N SER A 19 -8.72 3.34 16.75
CA SER A 19 -9.09 4.73 16.44
C SER A 19 -9.44 4.92 14.96
N ILE A 20 -8.75 4.20 14.07
CA ILE A 20 -9.06 4.15 12.63
C ILE A 20 -10.43 3.50 12.42
N GLN A 21 -10.70 2.37 13.09
CA GLN A 21 -12.00 1.71 13.04
C GLN A 21 -13.12 2.63 13.55
N THR A 22 -12.89 3.36 14.65
CA THR A 22 -13.85 4.35 15.15
C THR A 22 -14.10 5.46 14.11
N CYS A 23 -13.05 5.89 13.40
CA CYS A 23 -13.18 6.86 12.32
C CYS A 23 -13.98 6.31 11.13
N ASN A 24 -13.86 5.01 10.81
CA ASN A 24 -14.69 4.35 9.79
C ASN A 24 -16.17 4.36 10.21
N ILE A 25 -16.48 3.81 11.38
CA ILE A 25 -17.85 3.71 11.94
C ILE A 25 -18.56 5.06 11.99
N THR A 26 -17.83 6.13 12.31
CA THR A 26 -18.41 7.48 12.41
C THR A 26 -18.77 8.08 11.05
N ASN A 27 -18.11 7.65 9.97
CA ASN A 27 -18.16 8.34 8.68
C ASN A 27 -18.75 7.52 7.53
N LEU A 28 -18.74 6.19 7.62
CA LEU A 28 -19.10 5.28 6.54
C LEU A 28 -20.08 4.20 7.04
N PRO A 29 -21.09 3.83 6.22
CA PRO A 29 -21.95 2.69 6.52
C PRO A 29 -21.25 1.34 6.28
N GLU A 30 -20.23 1.28 5.42
CA GLU A 30 -19.44 0.07 5.19
C GLU A 30 -18.37 -0.10 6.27
N ASN A 31 -18.61 -1.09 7.16
CA ASN A 31 -17.81 -1.36 8.35
C ASN A 31 -17.16 -2.74 8.31
N TYR A 32 -16.06 -2.89 9.04
CA TYR A 32 -15.25 -4.11 9.07
C TYR A 32 -14.81 -4.48 10.49
N PHE A 33 -14.61 -5.77 10.72
CA PHE A 33 -13.97 -6.25 11.94
C PHE A 33 -12.51 -5.78 12.05
N LEU A 34 -12.02 -5.58 13.27
CA LEU A 34 -10.63 -5.16 13.52
C LEU A 34 -9.59 -6.11 12.89
N LYS A 35 -9.91 -7.40 12.80
CA LYS A 35 -9.09 -8.41 12.11
C LYS A 35 -8.79 -8.02 10.65
N TYR A 36 -9.74 -7.41 9.96
CA TYR A 36 -9.58 -7.00 8.56
C TYR A 36 -8.60 -5.83 8.43
N TYR A 37 -8.64 -4.88 9.36
CA TYR A 37 -7.64 -3.80 9.44
C TYR A 37 -6.24 -4.35 9.71
N LEU A 38 -6.14 -5.33 10.63
CA LEU A 38 -4.86 -5.96 10.95
C LEU A 38 -4.28 -6.71 9.74
N TYR A 39 -5.12 -7.41 8.97
CA TYR A 39 -4.72 -8.05 7.72
C TYR A 39 -4.10 -7.04 6.74
N HIS A 40 -4.73 -5.88 6.52
CA HIS A 40 -4.15 -4.84 5.64
C HIS A 40 -2.81 -4.30 6.18
N ALA A 41 -2.76 -4.02 7.48
CA ALA A 41 -1.59 -3.46 8.14
C ALA A 41 -0.37 -4.40 8.09
N LEU A 42 -0.61 -5.72 8.10
CA LEU A 42 0.45 -6.73 8.09
C LEU A 42 0.81 -7.20 6.69
N SER A 43 -0.17 -7.31 5.77
CA SER A 43 0.08 -7.75 4.39
C SER A 43 0.71 -6.65 3.53
N TRP A 44 0.25 -5.40 3.67
CA TRP A 44 0.74 -4.26 2.90
C TRP A 44 1.03 -3.03 3.77
N PRO A 45 2.03 -3.13 4.67
CA PRO A 45 2.31 -2.09 5.66
C PRO A 45 2.64 -0.71 5.06
N GLN A 46 3.11 -0.65 3.82
CA GLN A 46 3.53 0.58 3.15
C GLN A 46 2.36 1.36 2.53
N LEU A 47 1.19 0.73 2.32
CA LEU A 47 0.14 1.29 1.48
C LEU A 47 -0.88 2.14 2.23
N SER A 48 -1.02 1.91 3.53
CA SER A 48 -2.03 2.55 4.37
C SER A 48 -1.44 3.71 5.17
N PHE A 49 -2.17 4.83 5.22
CA PHE A 49 -1.73 6.06 5.87
C PHE A 49 -2.82 6.59 6.79
N VAL A 50 -2.40 7.29 7.85
CA VAL A 50 -3.30 7.88 8.84
C VAL A 50 -2.98 9.37 9.00
N ALA A 51 -4.04 10.18 9.07
CA ALA A 51 -3.97 11.59 9.40
C ALA A 51 -4.28 11.76 10.89
N VAL A 52 -3.33 12.32 11.63
CA VAL A 52 -3.39 12.47 13.08
C VAL A 52 -3.21 13.91 13.51
N VAL A 53 -3.85 14.27 14.62
CA VAL A 53 -3.61 15.52 15.34
C VAL A 53 -2.81 15.20 16.60
N ARG A 54 -1.59 15.75 16.66
CA ARG A 54 -0.75 15.61 17.85
C ARG A 54 -1.36 16.34 19.06
N PRO A 55 -1.27 15.75 20.27
CA PRO A 55 -1.64 16.42 21.50
C PRO A 55 -0.84 17.72 21.68
N LYS A 56 -1.41 18.69 22.42
CA LYS A 56 -0.69 19.94 22.72
C LYS A 56 0.47 19.63 23.67
N HIS A 57 1.51 20.47 23.67
CA HIS A 57 2.73 20.29 24.50
C HIS A 57 2.47 20.18 26.01
N ASN A 58 1.27 20.54 26.48
CA ASN A 58 0.85 20.44 27.89
C ASN A 58 -0.13 19.28 28.15
N SER A 59 -0.31 18.37 27.20
CA SER A 59 -1.10 17.14 27.37
C SER A 59 -0.34 16.15 28.25
N LEU A 60 -1.09 15.29 28.94
CA LEU A 60 -0.56 14.20 29.75
C LEU A 60 0.43 13.36 28.93
N LYS A 61 1.60 13.03 29.51
CA LYS A 61 2.52 12.02 28.95
C LYS A 61 1.72 10.74 28.75
N ASN A 62 1.59 10.27 27.50
CA ASN A 62 0.85 9.08 27.02
C ASN A 62 -0.53 9.32 26.36
N GLU A 63 -0.90 10.54 25.99
CA GLU A 63 -2.08 10.72 25.14
C GLU A 63 -1.77 10.24 23.69
N TYR A 64 -2.53 9.25 23.21
CA TYR A 64 -2.44 8.82 21.81
C TYR A 64 -2.84 9.96 20.88
N PRO A 65 -2.19 10.09 19.72
CA PRO A 65 -2.57 11.12 18.76
C PRO A 65 -3.98 10.84 18.21
N LYS A 66 -4.77 11.90 18.03
CA LYS A 66 -6.15 11.77 17.59
C LYS A 66 -6.21 11.50 16.09
N VAL A 67 -6.79 10.37 15.70
CA VAL A 67 -7.05 10.06 14.28
C VAL A 67 -8.18 10.94 13.74
N VAL A 68 -7.91 11.64 12.66
CA VAL A 68 -8.87 12.53 11.98
C VAL A 68 -9.15 12.14 10.53
N GLY A 69 -8.38 11.20 9.99
CA GLY A 69 -8.64 10.57 8.70
C GLY A 69 -7.67 9.43 8.45
N TYR A 70 -7.97 8.59 7.48
CA TYR A 70 -7.13 7.45 7.10
C TYR A 70 -7.42 7.04 5.65
N VAL A 71 -6.45 6.35 5.05
CA VAL A 71 -6.63 5.54 3.84
C VAL A 71 -6.16 4.12 4.15
N LEU A 72 -7.02 3.15 3.87
CA LEU A 72 -6.75 1.73 3.97
C LEU A 72 -6.69 1.16 2.55
N ALA A 73 -5.55 0.58 2.21
CA ALA A 73 -5.23 0.15 0.87
C ALA A 73 -4.57 -1.23 0.87
N LYS A 74 -4.75 -1.95 -0.23
CA LYS A 74 -4.16 -3.27 -0.47
C LYS A 74 -3.67 -3.40 -1.91
N MET A 75 -2.87 -4.42 -2.18
CA MET A 75 -2.73 -4.96 -3.54
C MET A 75 -3.81 -6.00 -3.80
N GLU A 76 -4.27 -6.12 -5.04
CA GLU A 76 -5.15 -7.22 -5.41
C GLU A 76 -4.33 -8.51 -5.56
N GLU A 77 -4.72 -9.56 -4.83
CA GLU A 77 -3.98 -10.84 -4.79
C GLU A 77 -4.30 -11.71 -6.01
N GLU A 78 -5.56 -11.66 -6.48
CA GLU A 78 -6.06 -12.45 -7.60
C GLU A 78 -6.64 -11.52 -8.69
N PRO A 79 -5.78 -10.77 -9.43
CA PRO A 79 -6.24 -9.86 -10.46
C PRO A 79 -6.89 -10.64 -11.61
N THR A 80 -8.12 -10.26 -11.96
CA THR A 80 -8.91 -10.92 -13.01
C THR A 80 -8.25 -10.80 -14.39
N ASP A 81 -7.54 -9.69 -14.60
CA ASP A 81 -6.85 -9.37 -15.86
C ASP A 81 -5.39 -9.82 -15.86
N GLY A 82 -4.91 -10.43 -14.77
CA GLY A 82 -3.49 -10.79 -14.58
C GLY A 82 -2.55 -9.60 -14.34
N ILE A 83 -3.08 -8.37 -14.24
CA ILE A 83 -2.30 -7.15 -14.03
C ILE A 83 -2.23 -6.79 -12.54
N ALA A 84 -1.02 -6.61 -12.02
CA ALA A 84 -0.80 -6.17 -10.65
C ALA A 84 -1.32 -4.74 -10.44
N HIS A 85 -2.27 -4.58 -9.52
CA HIS A 85 -2.90 -3.30 -9.23
C HIS A 85 -3.27 -3.16 -7.76
N GLY A 86 -3.32 -1.90 -7.30
CA GLY A 86 -3.76 -1.57 -5.96
C GLY A 86 -5.27 -1.40 -5.87
N HIS A 87 -5.83 -1.56 -4.68
CA HIS A 87 -7.23 -1.29 -4.40
C HIS A 87 -7.37 -0.43 -3.13
N ILE A 88 -8.22 0.60 -3.20
CA ILE A 88 -8.57 1.43 -2.04
C ILE A 88 -9.77 0.81 -1.34
N THR A 89 -9.50 0.10 -0.25
CA THR A 89 -10.52 -0.54 0.58
C THR A 89 -11.40 0.50 1.29
N SER A 90 -10.80 1.54 1.86
CA SER A 90 -11.55 2.54 2.60
C SER A 90 -10.78 3.85 2.74
N LEU A 91 -11.46 4.97 2.51
CA LEU A 91 -10.92 6.31 2.69
C LEU A 91 -11.95 7.14 3.47
N SER A 92 -11.51 7.77 4.55
CA SER A 92 -12.39 8.64 5.31
C SER A 92 -11.65 9.74 6.05
N VAL A 93 -12.32 10.88 6.18
CA VAL A 93 -11.86 12.02 6.97
C VAL A 93 -13.03 12.51 7.81
N MET A 94 -12.78 12.71 9.11
CA MET A 94 -13.73 13.26 10.06
C MET A 94 -14.34 14.55 9.53
N ARG A 95 -15.67 14.71 9.65
CA ARG A 95 -16.40 15.88 9.12
C ARG A 95 -15.78 17.22 9.51
N THR A 96 -15.30 17.35 10.74
CA THR A 96 -14.65 18.54 11.28
C THR A 96 -13.29 18.89 10.64
N HIS A 97 -12.69 17.98 9.89
CA HIS A 97 -11.38 18.13 9.24
C HIS A 97 -11.44 17.98 7.72
N ARG A 98 -12.65 17.96 7.12
CA ARG A 98 -12.83 17.93 5.66
C ARG A 98 -12.48 19.29 5.03
N ARG A 99 -12.29 19.30 3.71
CA ARG A 99 -11.93 20.50 2.91
C ARG A 99 -10.57 21.13 3.27
N LEU A 100 -9.70 20.35 3.91
CA LEU A 100 -8.31 20.74 4.25
C LEU A 100 -7.26 20.01 3.37
N GLY A 101 -7.68 19.39 2.26
CA GLY A 101 -6.79 18.63 1.37
C GLY A 101 -6.26 17.31 1.96
N ILE A 102 -6.77 16.86 3.12
CA ILE A 102 -6.27 15.66 3.82
C ILE A 102 -6.48 14.40 2.97
N ALA A 103 -7.69 14.20 2.43
CA ALA A 103 -8.02 13.02 1.63
C ALA A 103 -7.16 12.90 0.36
N GLU A 104 -6.94 14.03 -0.32
CA GLU A 104 -6.07 14.10 -1.50
C GLU A 104 -4.63 13.69 -1.16
N ARG A 105 -4.07 14.22 -0.06
CA ARG A 105 -2.72 13.88 0.38
C ARG A 105 -2.59 12.41 0.78
N LEU A 106 -3.57 11.87 1.51
CA LEU A 106 -3.62 10.44 1.88
C LEU A 106 -3.61 9.56 0.62
N MET A 107 -4.45 9.87 -0.36
CA MET A 107 -4.54 9.14 -1.62
C MET A 107 -3.24 9.19 -2.41
N LYS A 108 -2.65 10.38 -2.61
CA LYS A 108 -1.38 10.55 -3.33
C LYS A 108 -0.24 9.76 -2.69
N MET A 109 -0.17 9.72 -1.37
CA MET A 109 0.83 8.92 -0.65
C MET A 109 0.61 7.42 -0.84
N SER A 110 -0.64 6.96 -0.77
CA SER A 110 -0.98 5.54 -1.01
C SER A 110 -0.69 5.11 -2.45
N GLN A 111 -1.11 5.90 -3.44
CA GLN A 111 -0.85 5.67 -4.87
C GLN A 111 0.64 5.56 -5.18
N ARG A 112 1.43 6.49 -4.61
CA ARG A 112 2.88 6.47 -4.77
C ARG A 112 3.49 5.21 -4.15
N ALA A 113 3.06 4.83 -2.94
CA ALA A 113 3.52 3.62 -2.29
C ALA A 113 3.19 2.35 -3.09
N MET A 114 1.99 2.28 -3.70
CA MET A 114 1.59 1.19 -4.59
C MET A 114 2.49 1.09 -5.83
N ALA A 115 2.75 2.23 -6.48
CA ALA A 115 3.60 2.29 -7.66
C ALA A 115 5.06 1.91 -7.34
N GLU A 116 5.62 2.47 -6.27
CA GLU A 116 7.03 2.29 -5.91
C GLU A 116 7.31 0.91 -5.30
N SER A 117 6.46 0.42 -4.39
CA SER A 117 6.73 -0.81 -3.62
C SER A 117 6.28 -2.07 -4.33
N HIS A 118 5.25 -1.99 -5.18
CA HIS A 118 4.63 -3.16 -5.80
C HIS A 118 4.53 -3.08 -7.32
N ARG A 119 5.08 -2.03 -7.96
CA ARG A 119 4.96 -1.80 -9.41
C ARG A 119 3.50 -1.91 -9.89
N ALA A 120 2.56 -1.38 -9.10
CA ALA A 120 1.16 -1.37 -9.46
C ALA A 120 0.96 -0.59 -10.78
N GLU A 121 0.29 -1.18 -11.76
CA GLU A 121 0.01 -0.51 -13.03
C GLU A 121 -1.14 0.50 -12.91
N TYR A 122 -2.08 0.22 -12.01
CA TYR A 122 -3.22 1.07 -11.73
C TYR A 122 -3.69 0.89 -10.29
N VAL A 123 -4.60 1.76 -9.87
CA VAL A 123 -5.37 1.62 -8.63
C VAL A 123 -6.86 1.64 -8.95
N SER A 124 -7.63 0.79 -8.29
CA SER A 124 -9.08 0.71 -8.40
C SER A 124 -9.78 1.06 -7.08
N LEU A 125 -11.03 1.49 -7.18
CA LEU A 125 -11.92 1.72 -6.03
C LEU A 125 -13.40 1.67 -6.43
N HIS A 126 -14.26 1.56 -5.44
CA HIS A 126 -15.70 1.68 -5.58
C HIS A 126 -16.23 2.91 -4.85
N VAL A 127 -17.14 3.64 -5.49
CA VAL A 127 -17.78 4.81 -4.88
C VAL A 127 -19.27 4.85 -5.20
N ARG A 128 -20.09 5.17 -4.18
CA ARG A 128 -21.52 5.44 -4.31
C ARG A 128 -21.81 6.49 -5.38
N VAL A 129 -22.77 6.22 -6.26
CA VAL A 129 -23.18 7.15 -7.32
C VAL A 129 -23.68 8.48 -6.77
N SER A 130 -24.26 8.49 -5.57
CA SER A 130 -24.75 9.71 -4.90
C SER A 130 -23.66 10.53 -4.19
N ASN A 131 -22.44 9.99 -4.03
CA ASN A 131 -21.39 10.61 -3.22
C ASN A 131 -20.61 11.68 -4.00
N ASN A 132 -21.26 12.82 -4.27
CA ASN A 132 -20.69 13.94 -5.03
C ASN A 132 -19.34 14.46 -4.51
N ALA A 133 -19.13 14.46 -3.19
CA ALA A 133 -17.88 14.93 -2.60
C ALA A 133 -16.70 13.99 -2.92
N ALA A 134 -16.94 12.68 -2.86
CA ALA A 134 -15.93 11.69 -3.23
C ALA A 134 -15.71 11.65 -4.75
N LEU A 135 -16.77 11.79 -5.55
CA LEU A 135 -16.66 11.86 -7.01
C LEU A 135 -15.79 13.03 -7.47
N HIS A 136 -15.97 14.22 -6.87
CA HIS A 136 -15.11 15.37 -7.17
C HIS A 136 -13.65 15.11 -6.78
N LEU A 137 -13.40 14.45 -5.64
CA LEU A 137 -12.04 14.08 -5.24
C LEU A 137 -11.42 13.11 -6.27
N TYR A 138 -12.10 12.01 -6.58
CA TYR A 138 -11.53 10.97 -7.43
C TYR A 138 -11.40 11.42 -8.89
N ARG A 139 -12.48 11.92 -9.49
CA ARG A 139 -12.50 12.32 -10.90
C ARG A 139 -11.72 13.61 -11.13
N ASP A 140 -12.11 14.69 -10.44
CA ASP A 140 -11.64 16.04 -10.80
C ASP A 140 -10.25 16.35 -10.21
N THR A 141 -9.91 15.78 -9.04
CA THR A 141 -8.65 16.09 -8.34
C THR A 141 -7.57 15.04 -8.58
N LEU A 142 -7.94 13.76 -8.58
CA LEU A 142 -6.99 12.64 -8.65
C LEU A 142 -6.90 12.01 -10.04
N GLY A 143 -7.83 12.31 -10.96
CA GLY A 143 -7.80 11.79 -12.33
C GLY A 143 -8.22 10.32 -12.45
N PHE A 144 -9.12 9.86 -11.58
CA PHE A 144 -9.78 8.56 -11.77
C PHE A 144 -10.83 8.64 -12.87
N GLU A 145 -10.90 7.58 -13.66
CA GLU A 145 -11.90 7.37 -14.71
C GLU A 145 -12.91 6.31 -14.26
N VAL A 146 -14.15 6.43 -14.71
CA VAL A 146 -15.19 5.42 -14.45
C VAL A 146 -15.01 4.29 -15.46
N GLU A 147 -14.77 3.08 -14.96
CA GLU A 147 -14.63 1.88 -15.80
C GLU A 147 -16.00 1.24 -16.08
N LYS A 148 -16.82 1.09 -15.04
CA LYS A 148 -18.17 0.50 -15.14
C LYS A 148 -19.05 0.92 -13.96
N ILE A 149 -20.35 0.66 -14.11
CA ILE A 149 -21.34 0.80 -13.04
C ILE A 149 -21.68 -0.60 -12.54
N GLU A 150 -21.56 -0.82 -11.24
CA GLU A 150 -21.95 -2.06 -10.58
C GLU A 150 -23.32 -1.87 -9.90
N ALA A 151 -24.34 -2.49 -10.48
CA ALA A 151 -25.70 -2.37 -10.01
C ALA A 151 -25.89 -3.06 -8.64
N LYS A 152 -26.57 -2.38 -7.71
CA LYS A 152 -26.86 -2.88 -6.35
C LYS A 152 -25.60 -3.40 -5.61
N TYR A 153 -24.49 -2.68 -5.76
CA TYR A 153 -23.22 -3.04 -5.14
C TYR A 153 -23.28 -2.93 -3.61
N TYR A 154 -23.90 -1.87 -3.10
CA TYR A 154 -24.00 -1.63 -1.66
C TYR A 154 -25.21 -2.36 -1.05
N ALA A 155 -25.15 -2.62 0.26
CA ALA A 155 -26.14 -3.42 0.98
C ALA A 155 -27.56 -2.80 0.99
N ASP A 156 -27.65 -1.48 0.87
CA ASP A 156 -28.90 -0.73 0.72
C ASP A 156 -29.42 -0.70 -0.73
N GLY A 157 -28.74 -1.39 -1.64
CA GLY A 157 -29.10 -1.49 -3.05
C GLY A 157 -28.62 -0.33 -3.91
N GLU A 158 -27.82 0.60 -3.37
CA GLU A 158 -27.23 1.67 -4.17
C GLU A 158 -26.18 1.12 -5.14
N ASP A 159 -26.16 1.66 -6.36
CA ASP A 159 -25.16 1.37 -7.37
C ASP A 159 -23.80 1.99 -7.00
N ALA A 160 -22.72 1.39 -7.51
CA ALA A 160 -21.37 1.91 -7.38
C ALA A 160 -20.75 2.22 -8.74
N TYR A 161 -19.98 3.30 -8.82
CA TYR A 161 -18.98 3.45 -9.86
C TYR A 161 -17.74 2.66 -9.47
N ALA A 162 -17.33 1.72 -10.33
CA ALA A 162 -15.98 1.16 -10.30
C ALA A 162 -15.07 2.14 -11.04
N MET A 163 -14.12 2.72 -10.31
CA MET A 163 -13.21 3.72 -10.84
C MET A 163 -11.78 3.21 -10.86
N ARG A 164 -11.00 3.68 -11.84
CA ARG A 164 -9.61 3.27 -12.06
C ARG A 164 -8.72 4.48 -12.38
N MET A 165 -7.47 4.44 -11.93
CA MET A 165 -6.44 5.43 -12.27
C MET A 165 -5.15 4.73 -12.63
N ASN A 166 -4.51 5.12 -13.75
CA ASN A 166 -3.22 4.59 -14.17
C ASN A 166 -2.08 5.13 -13.27
N LEU A 167 -1.20 4.23 -12.81
CA LEU A 167 -0.05 4.55 -11.95
C LEU A 167 1.31 4.40 -12.65
N ARG A 168 1.34 3.97 -13.92
CA ARG A 168 2.58 3.72 -14.67
C ARG A 168 3.46 4.96 -14.80
N SER A 169 2.87 6.15 -14.83
CA SER A 169 3.59 7.43 -14.84
C SER A 169 4.37 7.70 -13.55
N LEU A 170 4.00 7.05 -12.43
CA LEU A 170 4.64 7.19 -11.13
C LEU A 170 5.76 6.17 -10.89
N TRP A 171 5.99 5.25 -11.83
CA TRP A 171 7.07 4.28 -11.70
C TRP A 171 8.42 4.98 -11.73
N ILE A 172 9.31 4.58 -10.82
CA ILE A 172 10.71 5.01 -10.86
C ILE A 172 11.30 4.45 -12.15
N LYS A 173 11.71 5.34 -13.06
CA LYS A 173 12.46 4.96 -14.25
C LYS A 173 13.83 4.51 -13.76
N GLU A 174 14.16 3.23 -13.92
CA GLU A 174 15.54 2.79 -13.82
C GLU A 174 16.34 3.57 -14.87
N GLU A 175 17.27 4.41 -14.44
CA GLU A 175 18.31 4.89 -15.34
C GLU A 175 19.10 3.67 -15.79
N ARG A 176 18.73 3.12 -16.96
CA ARG A 176 19.61 2.21 -17.68
C ARG A 176 20.85 3.01 -18.05
N GLY A 177 21.90 2.88 -17.25
CA GLY A 177 23.23 3.35 -17.62
C GLY A 177 23.64 2.73 -18.96
N GLY A 178 24.08 3.57 -19.89
CA GLY A 178 24.80 3.15 -21.09
C GLY A 178 24.20 3.64 -22.42
N GLY A 179 24.65 4.81 -22.87
CA GLY A 179 24.40 5.32 -24.22
C GLY A 179 25.17 6.63 -24.44
N THR A 180 26.47 6.51 -24.66
CA THR A 180 27.36 7.59 -25.09
C THR A 180 26.75 8.38 -26.24
N SER A 181 26.47 9.67 -26.02
CA SER A 181 26.32 10.65 -27.09
C SER A 181 27.60 11.46 -27.17
N GLU A 182 28.52 11.00 -28.00
CA GLU A 182 29.58 11.85 -28.52
C GLU A 182 28.97 12.89 -29.46
N GLY A 183 29.29 14.16 -29.24
CA GLY A 183 29.36 15.16 -30.31
C GLY A 183 28.39 16.33 -30.22
N GLN A 184 28.70 17.34 -29.38
CA GLN A 184 29.08 18.68 -29.87
C GLN A 184 29.58 19.55 -28.71
N LYS A 185 30.88 19.91 -28.77
CA LYS A 185 31.57 20.84 -27.87
C LYS A 185 31.34 22.29 -28.31
N GLN A 186 31.18 23.19 -27.33
CA GLN A 186 31.71 24.56 -27.19
C GLN A 186 30.96 25.21 -26.01
N SER A 187 31.50 25.96 -25.04
CA SER A 187 32.83 26.46 -24.70
C SER A 187 32.71 27.22 -23.36
N ALA A 188 33.75 27.16 -22.51
CA ALA A 188 34.17 28.11 -21.44
C ALA A 188 34.67 27.32 -20.21
N MET A 189 35.98 27.06 -20.05
CA MET A 189 36.96 27.87 -19.28
C MET A 189 36.43 28.33 -17.91
N ALA A 190 37.12 28.19 -16.78
CA ALA A 190 38.44 27.65 -16.45
C ALA A 190 38.55 27.57 -14.91
N GLY A 191 39.45 26.72 -14.41
CA GLY A 191 40.16 26.94 -13.13
C GLY A 191 39.65 26.12 -11.94
N PHE A 192 40.36 25.03 -11.60
CA PHE A 192 41.28 25.01 -10.45
C PHE A 192 42.10 23.71 -10.47
N ALA A 193 43.43 23.87 -10.37
CA ALA A 193 44.49 22.87 -10.37
C ALA A 193 44.31 21.86 -9.20
N ALA A 194 44.36 20.55 -9.45
CA ALA A 194 45.55 19.68 -9.49
C ALA A 194 46.31 19.58 -8.15
N VAL A 195 46.18 18.43 -7.47
CA VAL A 195 47.26 17.74 -6.76
C VAL A 195 47.01 16.23 -6.93
N GLU A 196 47.90 15.56 -7.66
CA GLU A 196 48.02 14.10 -7.72
C GLU A 196 48.91 13.62 -6.56
N SER A 197 48.60 12.46 -6.00
CA SER A 197 49.62 11.54 -5.50
C SER A 197 49.17 10.11 -5.77
N ASN A 198 49.95 9.49 -6.64
CA ASN A 198 49.89 8.14 -7.16
C ASN A 198 50.25 7.10 -6.07
N HIS A 199 49.54 5.98 -5.98
CA HIS A 199 50.07 4.66 -5.58
C HIS A 199 49.06 3.60 -6.02
N GLY A 200 49.48 2.77 -6.97
CA GLY A 200 48.75 1.57 -7.38
C GLY A 200 49.09 0.39 -6.49
N ASP A 201 48.17 -0.55 -6.40
CA ASP A 201 48.49 -1.98 -6.49
C ASP A 201 47.23 -2.75 -6.87
N GLU A 202 47.41 -3.62 -7.86
CA GLU A 202 46.44 -4.59 -8.37
C GLU A 202 46.31 -5.77 -7.40
N HIS A 203 45.11 -6.29 -7.17
CA HIS A 203 44.91 -7.73 -6.91
C HIS A 203 43.47 -8.16 -7.26
N ALA A 204 43.41 -9.15 -8.15
CA ALA A 204 42.25 -9.96 -8.53
C ALA A 204 41.76 -10.83 -7.35
N ASP A 205 40.46 -10.91 -7.11
CA ASP A 205 39.53 -12.00 -7.49
C ASP A 205 39.44 -13.14 -6.44
N GLU A 206 38.24 -13.73 -6.41
CA GLU A 206 37.81 -14.98 -5.79
C GLU A 206 37.22 -14.92 -4.36
N GLY A 207 35.91 -15.18 -4.30
CA GLY A 207 35.17 -15.38 -3.05
C GLY A 207 33.74 -15.85 -3.31
N GLU A 208 33.59 -17.09 -3.78
CA GLU A 208 32.32 -17.81 -3.87
C GLU A 208 31.69 -18.15 -2.50
N ALA A 209 30.42 -18.54 -2.56
CA ALA A 209 29.49 -18.82 -1.46
C ALA A 209 29.94 -19.95 -0.51
N VAL A 210 29.70 -19.72 0.79
CA VAL A 210 29.95 -20.66 1.87
C VAL A 210 28.65 -21.23 2.44
N GLY A 211 28.57 -22.57 2.55
CA GLY A 211 27.82 -23.22 3.62
C GLY A 211 26.96 -24.46 3.28
N GLU A 212 27.55 -25.55 2.81
CA GLU A 212 26.96 -26.90 2.92
C GLU A 212 27.82 -27.74 3.89
N MET A 213 27.19 -28.38 4.88
CA MET A 213 27.91 -29.16 5.91
C MET A 213 27.26 -30.54 6.11
N GLY A 214 28.08 -31.59 5.94
CA GLY A 214 28.02 -32.80 6.78
C GLY A 214 27.46 -34.08 6.13
N LYS A 215 28.35 -35.05 5.87
CA LYS A 215 28.07 -36.38 5.30
C LYS A 215 28.27 -37.49 6.36
N GLN A 216 27.26 -38.35 6.55
CA GLN A 216 27.27 -39.83 6.79
C GLN A 216 27.92 -40.44 8.07
N PRO A 217 27.67 -41.73 8.47
CA PRO A 217 27.23 -42.89 7.64
C PRO A 217 26.21 -43.92 8.19
N GLY A 218 25.58 -44.66 7.25
CA GLY A 218 25.34 -46.12 7.23
C GLY A 218 24.41 -46.83 8.22
N GLU A 219 23.28 -47.40 7.72
CA GLU A 219 22.90 -48.84 7.80
C GLU A 219 21.54 -49.11 7.11
N LYS A 220 21.31 -50.37 6.72
CA LYS A 220 20.19 -50.90 5.90
C LYS A 220 18.96 -51.24 6.76
N GLU A 221 17.73 -51.03 6.25
CA GLU A 221 16.62 -52.01 6.28
C GLU A 221 15.31 -51.47 5.64
N GLU A 222 14.31 -52.34 5.51
CA GLU A 222 13.25 -52.43 4.50
C GLU A 222 12.01 -51.52 4.65
N LYS A 223 11.34 -51.31 3.50
CA LYS A 223 9.90 -51.07 3.23
C LYS A 223 9.01 -50.42 4.32
N GLU A 224 8.47 -49.25 4.00
CA GLU A 224 7.01 -49.00 4.07
C GLU A 224 6.59 -47.82 3.16
N LYS A 225 5.43 -47.95 2.50
CA LYS A 225 4.87 -46.95 1.58
C LYS A 225 4.16 -45.86 2.39
N GLU A 226 4.77 -44.69 2.54
CA GLU A 226 4.07 -43.52 3.07
C GLU A 226 3.09 -42.95 2.02
N LYS A 227 1.80 -43.08 2.32
CA LYS A 227 0.73 -42.39 1.60
C LYS A 227 0.71 -40.92 2.04
N VAL A 228 1.18 -40.03 1.18
CA VAL A 228 1.01 -38.59 1.37
C VAL A 228 -0.47 -38.24 1.21
N PHE A 229 -1.15 -37.88 2.30
CA PHE A 229 -2.49 -37.30 2.24
C PHE A 229 -2.40 -35.87 1.74
N ARG A 230 -2.94 -35.63 0.54
CA ARG A 230 -3.16 -34.28 0.01
C ARG A 230 -4.30 -33.62 0.79
N VAL A 231 -3.97 -32.77 1.75
CA VAL A 231 -4.95 -31.91 2.42
C VAL A 231 -5.39 -30.86 1.42
N LYS A 232 -6.69 -30.82 1.08
CA LYS A 232 -7.27 -29.72 0.32
C LYS A 232 -7.13 -28.45 1.16
N VAL A 233 -6.30 -27.53 0.70
CA VAL A 233 -6.25 -26.16 1.23
C VAL A 233 -7.65 -25.58 1.06
N GLY A 234 -8.28 -25.24 2.18
CA GLY A 234 -9.61 -24.64 2.20
C GLY A 234 -9.62 -23.36 1.38
N ARG A 235 -10.74 -23.13 0.70
CA ARG A 235 -11.01 -21.94 -0.11
C ARG A 235 -10.69 -20.68 0.72
N SER A 236 -9.86 -19.78 0.18
CA SER A 236 -9.67 -18.44 0.74
C SER A 236 -11.03 -17.75 0.81
N LEU A 237 -11.42 -17.32 2.00
CA LEU A 237 -12.67 -16.56 2.21
C LEU A 237 -12.50 -15.20 1.53
N GLY A 238 -13.40 -14.89 0.61
CA GLY A 238 -13.41 -13.60 -0.08
C GLY A 238 -13.80 -12.47 0.87
N VAL A 239 -13.48 -11.25 0.49
CA VAL A 239 -13.75 -10.01 1.27
C VAL A 239 -15.22 -9.89 1.71
N GLY A 240 -16.16 -10.45 0.95
CA GLY A 240 -17.59 -10.45 1.29
C GLY A 240 -17.97 -11.24 2.57
N ASP A 241 -17.13 -12.18 3.00
CA ASP A 241 -17.33 -12.95 4.24
C ASP A 241 -16.74 -12.26 5.48
N LEU A 242 -16.02 -11.15 5.29
CA LEU A 242 -15.38 -10.35 6.35
C LEU A 242 -16.13 -9.04 6.66
N VAL A 243 -17.22 -8.77 5.94
CA VAL A 243 -18.11 -7.63 6.17
C VAL A 243 -19.16 -8.02 7.21
N GLU A 244 -19.30 -7.23 8.28
CA GLU A 244 -20.36 -7.42 9.27
C GLU A 244 -21.72 -7.25 8.59
N ARG A 245 -22.52 -8.33 8.55
CA ARG A 245 -23.93 -8.24 8.17
C ARG A 245 -24.73 -7.92 9.42
N ASN A 246 -25.45 -6.80 9.39
CA ASN A 246 -26.33 -6.42 10.48
C ASN A 246 -27.62 -7.27 10.38
N GLU A 247 -27.72 -8.34 11.17
CA GLU A 247 -28.84 -9.29 11.14
C GLU A 247 -30.13 -8.76 11.80
N SER A 248 -30.19 -7.46 12.12
CA SER A 248 -31.25 -6.85 12.92
C SER A 248 -32.46 -6.31 12.12
N VAL A 249 -32.55 -6.59 10.82
CA VAL A 249 -33.74 -6.29 10.02
C VAL A 249 -34.36 -7.61 9.51
N ARG A 250 -35.29 -8.14 10.31
CA ARG A 250 -36.31 -9.12 9.88
C ARG A 250 -37.69 -8.54 10.16
#